data_AF-A0A2E5RMN0-F1
#
_entry.id   AF-A0A2E5RMN0-F1
#
_cell.length_a   1.000
_cell.length_b   1.000
_cell.length_c   1.000
_cell.angle_alpha   90.00
_cell.angle_beta   90.00
_cell.angle_gamma   90.00
#
_symmetry.space_group_name_H-M   'P 1'
#
loop_
_entity.id
_entity.type
_entity.pdbx_description
1 polymer ?
#
loop_
_entity_poly.entity_id
_entity_poly.type
_entity_poly.pdbx_seq_one_letter_code
_entity_poly.pdbx_strand_id
1 'polypeptide(L)'
;MINKVRFFSDGKGLIKSQNIICDSISRSGKFSLIMKQNKKFAFETSIKKIKKGDYFLASVWVKGSISLPKLTAVYNKRFNTKNKVLKKENGWSYLEIRIHIKEDAPELKFYVFKPDKIQMILDDFHVYKLPNKMNSKTNQLEGIEKVNLKVPEDNLIKVIEQRKQAFNDKMLSKKTKKWIKVEANGKKAKMRLKGDWLDHLSNYKWSYRIKTTQPPFVEYSITNPISRNFLIEFSAQKIMRSEGIFTTNYSFCYVSTNDSMKGIYGLEQHFNKKLIETWKFGSGDILKYDENDVWKIRKKNNLKDRQELNYLDCSNILSYINKGNSEHMKNNGKTLDILKKTDFPVDSIFDIDYMAKYCALIDLFNAHHGIFWHNIRLFKSDSTHKYYPIAFDLSTDKNSNNDDLLFQKIDKEPIFIGLFQNKKFKKKYFNQLKIYSSDDFLNRINTFLGEEHKLYSKAILQEYDSVWIQNELYRERAQQIKLLIQNGLKDTLNTLKFDTKNTNLLNNEYEFEPVISAKAYNQGNGKILIMNFYNKPIEIISFEDDKGRPVKTSSKQIQAYKKAFSKASYYIHSTKTKLKWCVVSVNKKRYRIKIRKGAYPISY
;
A
#
# COMPACT_ATOMS: atom_id res chain seq x y z
N MET A 1 5.24 31.19 11.75
CA MET A 1 4.80 31.56 10.40
C MET A 1 5.02 30.38 9.47
N ILE A 2 3.94 29.69 9.08
CA ILE A 2 3.99 28.78 7.95
C ILE A 2 4.03 29.69 6.74
N ASN A 3 5.15 29.76 6.01
CA ASN A 3 5.20 30.48 4.74
C ASN A 3 4.23 29.76 3.79
N LYS A 4 2.97 30.22 3.79
CA LYS A 4 1.94 29.78 2.86
C LYS A 4 2.24 30.49 1.56
N VAL A 5 2.53 29.70 0.54
CA VAL A 5 2.74 30.20 -0.79
C VAL A 5 1.59 29.62 -1.66
N ARG A 6 0.47 30.36 -1.79
CA ARG A 6 -0.67 30.08 -2.70
C ARG A 6 -0.62 30.99 -3.92
N PHE A 7 -0.56 30.42 -5.12
CA PHE A 7 -0.26 31.21 -6.32
C PHE A 7 -1.22 30.79 -7.44
N PHE A 8 -1.88 31.81 -8.01
CA PHE A 8 -2.72 31.87 -9.21
C PHE A 8 -4.26 31.95 -9.01
N SER A 9 -4.86 31.45 -7.92
CA SER A 9 -6.32 31.61 -7.74
C SER A 9 -6.78 33.01 -7.27
N ASP A 10 -5.92 33.79 -6.59
CA ASP A 10 -6.27 35.06 -5.91
C ASP A 10 -5.44 36.30 -6.32
N GLY A 11 -4.48 36.14 -7.25
CA GLY A 11 -3.65 37.24 -7.79
C GLY A 11 -2.60 37.84 -6.83
N LYS A 12 -2.43 37.34 -5.61
CA LYS A 12 -1.56 37.97 -4.58
C LYS A 12 -0.18 37.32 -4.43
N GLY A 13 0.11 36.31 -5.23
CA GLY A 13 1.35 35.57 -5.17
C GLY A 13 2.48 36.14 -6.05
N LEU A 14 3.52 36.72 -5.42
CA LEU A 14 4.80 37.10 -6.04
C LEU A 14 5.63 35.90 -6.54
N ILE A 15 5.44 35.46 -7.79
CA ILE A 15 6.47 34.69 -8.49
C ILE A 15 7.15 35.59 -9.53
N LYS A 16 8.49 35.60 -9.53
CA LYS A 16 9.25 36.03 -10.70
C LYS A 16 8.96 35.06 -11.85
N SER A 17 8.02 35.42 -12.72
CA SER A 17 7.76 34.71 -13.96
C SER A 17 7.86 35.69 -15.13
N GLN A 18 8.50 35.25 -16.22
CA GLN A 18 8.48 35.95 -17.50
C GLN A 18 7.31 35.47 -18.39
N ASN A 19 6.33 34.77 -17.81
CA ASN A 19 5.20 34.14 -18.50
C ASN A 19 3.90 34.93 -18.27
N ILE A 20 2.88 34.66 -19.09
CA ILE A 20 1.63 35.44 -19.12
C ILE A 20 0.66 34.94 -18.04
N ILE A 21 0.09 35.86 -17.26
CA ILE A 21 -1.08 35.58 -16.42
C ILE A 21 -2.31 35.57 -17.33
N CYS A 22 -3.13 34.52 -17.25
CA CYS A 22 -4.33 34.33 -18.06
C CYS A 22 -5.57 34.28 -17.18
N ASP A 23 -6.65 34.92 -17.59
CA ASP A 23 -7.95 34.97 -16.91
C ASP A 23 -9.06 34.21 -17.68
N SER A 24 -8.80 33.79 -18.91
CA SER A 24 -9.77 33.07 -19.75
C SER A 24 -9.80 31.55 -19.52
N ILE A 25 -8.71 30.97 -19.02
CA ILE A 25 -8.62 29.54 -18.71
C ILE A 25 -7.97 29.38 -17.34
N SER A 26 -8.75 29.07 -16.32
CA SER A 26 -8.29 28.69 -14.98
C SER A 26 -8.81 27.31 -14.59
N ARG A 27 -8.13 26.67 -13.65
CA ARG A 27 -8.61 25.49 -12.93
C ARG A 27 -9.36 25.93 -11.68
N SER A 28 -8.80 26.87 -10.93
CA SER A 28 -9.43 27.40 -9.72
C SER A 28 -9.27 28.92 -9.64
N GLY A 29 -10.27 29.60 -9.09
CA GLY A 29 -10.26 31.07 -9.03
C GLY A 29 -10.25 31.72 -10.41
N LYS A 30 -9.71 32.94 -10.48
CA LYS A 30 -9.82 33.82 -11.66
C LYS A 30 -8.62 33.77 -12.62
N PHE A 31 -7.46 33.27 -12.22
CA PHE A 31 -6.24 33.37 -13.03
C PHE A 31 -5.46 32.05 -13.10
N SER A 32 -4.65 31.90 -14.15
CA SER A 32 -3.67 30.83 -14.35
C SER A 32 -2.39 31.38 -15.00
N LEU A 33 -1.38 30.54 -15.21
CA LEU A 33 -0.11 30.90 -15.82
C LEU A 33 0.08 30.19 -17.18
N ILE A 34 0.18 30.94 -18.26
CA ILE A 34 0.50 30.42 -19.60
C ILE A 34 2.02 30.46 -19.84
N MET A 35 2.62 29.29 -19.99
CA MET A 35 3.96 29.13 -20.56
C MET A 35 3.93 29.24 -22.07
N LYS A 36 4.62 30.26 -22.60
CA LYS A 36 4.85 30.39 -24.04
C LYS A 36 5.73 29.26 -24.58
N GLN A 37 5.54 28.95 -25.87
CA GLN A 37 6.23 27.90 -26.61
C GLN A 37 7.76 27.88 -26.42
N ASN A 38 8.40 29.07 -26.43
CA ASN A 38 9.86 29.23 -26.41
C ASN A 38 10.50 29.26 -25.00
N LYS A 39 9.73 29.05 -23.92
CA LYS A 39 10.26 29.08 -22.54
C LYS A 39 10.39 27.66 -21.98
N LYS A 40 11.58 27.32 -21.46
CA LYS A 40 11.87 26.00 -20.84
C LYS A 40 11.38 25.89 -19.38
N PHE A 41 11.21 27.01 -18.69
CA PHE A 41 10.84 27.07 -17.26
C PHE A 41 9.60 27.94 -17.07
N ALA A 42 8.64 27.45 -16.28
CA ALA A 42 7.38 28.13 -16.00
C ALA A 42 7.57 29.29 -15.03
N PHE A 43 8.23 29.00 -13.94
CA PHE A 43 8.37 29.88 -12.82
C PHE A 43 9.46 29.33 -11.90
N GLU A 44 10.05 30.22 -11.11
CA GLU A 44 10.92 29.85 -10.00
C GLU A 44 10.34 30.41 -8.71
N THR A 45 10.13 29.53 -7.72
CA THR A 45 9.94 29.96 -6.33
C THR A 45 11.07 29.45 -5.47
N SER A 46 11.40 30.16 -4.40
CA SER A 46 12.44 29.73 -3.47
C SER A 46 11.98 29.87 -2.02
N ILE A 47 12.31 28.87 -1.22
CA ILE A 47 12.18 28.90 0.24
C ILE A 47 13.57 29.04 0.82
N LYS A 48 13.82 30.13 1.54
CA LYS A 48 15.12 30.43 2.14
C LYS A 48 15.32 29.72 3.48
N LYS A 49 16.58 29.51 3.86
CA LYS A 49 17.03 29.00 5.17
C LYS A 49 16.37 27.66 5.53
N ILE A 50 16.45 26.68 4.64
CA ILE A 50 15.93 25.33 4.91
C ILE A 50 16.88 24.58 5.82
N LYS A 51 16.33 23.79 6.75
CA LYS A 51 17.10 23.00 7.71
C LYS A 51 17.00 21.52 7.41
N LYS A 52 18.05 20.77 7.74
CA LYS A 52 18.08 19.32 7.75
C LYS A 52 16.86 18.79 8.52
N GLY A 53 16.18 17.83 7.91
CA GLY A 53 14.94 17.25 8.42
C GLY A 53 13.68 17.98 7.97
N ASP A 54 13.76 19.22 7.47
CA ASP A 54 12.60 19.86 6.89
C ASP A 54 12.03 18.98 5.78
N TYR A 55 10.71 18.93 5.72
CA TYR A 55 10.01 18.15 4.72
C TYR A 55 9.07 19.08 3.98
N PHE A 56 9.23 19.16 2.67
CA PHE A 56 8.39 19.99 1.82
C PHE A 56 7.58 19.12 0.88
N LEU A 57 6.40 19.63 0.55
CA LEU A 57 5.54 19.11 -0.48
C LEU A 57 5.21 20.27 -1.41
N ALA A 58 5.51 20.15 -2.70
CA ALA A 58 5.05 21.08 -3.71
C ALA A 58 4.16 20.39 -4.73
N SER A 59 3.19 21.12 -5.29
CA SER A 59 2.25 20.60 -6.27
C SER A 59 1.83 21.65 -7.28
N VAL A 60 1.44 21.23 -8.48
CA VAL A 60 0.97 22.11 -9.56
C VAL A 60 -0.03 21.38 -10.45
N TRP A 61 -0.97 22.11 -11.03
CA TRP A 61 -1.85 21.63 -12.09
C TRP A 61 -1.42 22.15 -13.44
N VAL A 62 -1.56 21.33 -14.48
CA VAL A 62 -1.07 21.65 -15.82
C VAL A 62 -2.04 21.21 -16.91
N LYS A 63 -2.31 22.05 -17.91
CA LYS A 63 -3.14 21.74 -19.10
C LYS A 63 -2.39 22.03 -20.40
N GLY A 64 -2.65 21.23 -21.45
CA GLY A 64 -2.24 21.53 -22.83
C GLY A 64 -0.88 21.01 -23.31
N SER A 65 -0.19 20.12 -22.57
CA SER A 65 1.11 19.58 -22.99
C SER A 65 1.01 18.12 -23.47
N ILE A 66 1.70 17.81 -24.59
CA ILE A 66 1.79 16.45 -25.14
C ILE A 66 2.78 15.61 -24.32
N SER A 67 3.85 16.24 -23.81
CA SER A 67 4.89 15.59 -23.02
C SER A 67 4.83 16.01 -21.55
N LEU A 68 4.83 15.05 -20.61
CA LEU A 68 4.62 15.39 -19.21
C LEU A 68 5.65 16.40 -18.66
N PRO A 69 5.21 17.53 -18.09
CA PRO A 69 6.10 18.50 -17.49
C PRO A 69 6.80 17.92 -16.26
N LYS A 70 7.90 18.55 -15.88
CA LYS A 70 8.73 18.11 -14.75
C LYS A 70 8.66 19.13 -13.61
N LEU A 71 7.97 18.81 -12.53
CA LEU A 71 8.05 19.57 -11.28
C LEU A 71 9.35 19.18 -10.56
N THR A 72 10.22 20.16 -10.33
CA THR A 72 11.56 19.93 -9.79
C THR A 72 11.81 20.77 -8.55
N ALA A 73 12.47 20.18 -7.57
CA ALA A 73 12.90 20.80 -6.33
C ALA A 73 14.43 20.68 -6.22
N VAL A 74 15.12 21.81 -5.96
CA VAL A 74 16.58 21.89 -5.96
C VAL A 74 17.10 22.59 -4.71
N TYR A 75 18.06 21.96 -4.03
CA TYR A 75 18.84 22.56 -2.96
C TYR A 75 20.27 22.01 -3.03
N ASN A 76 21.30 22.82 -2.78
CA ASN A 76 22.72 22.40 -2.81
C ASN A 76 23.10 21.54 -4.04
N LYS A 77 22.66 21.93 -5.25
CA LYS A 77 22.86 21.18 -6.51
C LYS A 77 22.25 19.76 -6.54
N ARG A 78 21.43 19.39 -5.56
CA ARG A 78 20.63 18.15 -5.57
C ARG A 78 19.31 18.38 -6.26
N PHE A 79 19.03 17.60 -7.30
CA PHE A 79 17.79 17.67 -8.06
C PHE A 79 16.84 16.55 -7.63
N ASN A 80 15.64 16.91 -7.20
CA ASN A 80 14.53 15.97 -7.11
C ASN A 80 13.51 16.38 -8.15
N THR A 81 13.23 15.50 -9.11
CA THR A 81 12.31 15.78 -10.22
C THR A 81 11.20 14.75 -10.25
N LYS A 82 9.97 15.22 -10.47
CA LYS A 82 8.78 14.41 -10.69
C LYS A 82 8.13 14.80 -12.01
N ASN A 83 7.94 13.81 -12.87
CA ASN A 83 7.33 13.93 -14.20
C ASN A 83 6.17 12.95 -14.38
N LYS A 84 5.58 12.51 -13.26
CA LYS A 84 4.44 11.60 -13.24
C LYS A 84 3.19 12.42 -12.94
N VAL A 85 2.12 12.15 -13.69
CA VAL A 85 0.80 12.69 -13.39
C VAL A 85 0.16 11.86 -12.30
N LEU A 86 -0.35 12.55 -11.30
CA LEU A 86 -0.92 11.99 -10.08
C LEU A 86 -2.44 12.03 -10.08
N LYS A 87 -3.03 13.00 -10.78
CA LYS A 87 -4.48 13.14 -10.98
C LYS A 87 -4.69 13.81 -12.34
N LYS A 88 -5.76 13.44 -13.06
CA LYS A 88 -6.25 14.18 -14.22
C LYS A 88 -7.68 14.64 -13.97
N GLU A 89 -8.03 15.81 -14.47
CA GLU A 89 -9.34 16.42 -14.25
C GLU A 89 -9.61 17.46 -15.36
N ASN A 90 -10.65 17.28 -16.18
CA ASN A 90 -11.06 18.27 -17.21
C ASN A 90 -9.92 18.78 -18.12
N GLY A 91 -9.03 17.86 -18.52
CA GLY A 91 -7.85 18.16 -19.35
C GLY A 91 -6.65 18.70 -18.56
N TRP A 92 -6.77 18.92 -17.25
CA TRP A 92 -5.67 19.25 -16.35
C TRP A 92 -4.99 18.00 -15.81
N SER A 93 -3.70 18.11 -15.51
CA SER A 93 -2.83 17.09 -14.96
C SER A 93 -2.14 17.63 -13.71
N TYR A 94 -2.31 16.94 -12.59
CA TYR A 94 -1.71 17.27 -11.30
C TYR A 94 -0.34 16.61 -11.15
N LEU A 95 0.65 17.40 -10.73
CA LEU A 95 1.98 16.92 -10.36
C LEU A 95 2.26 17.26 -8.90
N GLU A 96 2.89 16.35 -8.17
CA GLU A 96 3.35 16.58 -6.79
C GLU A 96 4.79 16.10 -6.64
N ILE A 97 5.55 16.82 -5.81
CA ILE A 97 6.85 16.41 -5.34
C ILE A 97 6.95 16.55 -3.82
N ARG A 98 7.53 15.54 -3.19
CA ARG A 98 7.87 15.54 -1.76
C ARG A 98 9.38 15.52 -1.62
N ILE A 99 9.91 16.38 -0.77
CA ILE A 99 11.35 16.49 -0.57
C ILE A 99 11.68 16.55 0.91
N HIS A 100 12.52 15.61 1.35
CA HIS A 100 13.11 15.60 2.68
C HIS A 100 14.52 16.18 2.59
N ILE A 101 14.74 17.29 3.28
CA ILE A 101 16.02 18.01 3.30
C ILE A 101 17.05 17.22 4.10
N LYS A 102 18.15 16.86 3.45
CA LYS A 102 19.18 15.96 4.02
C LYS A 102 20.29 16.71 4.76
N GLU A 103 20.43 17.99 4.49
CA GLU A 103 21.43 18.89 5.04
C GLU A 103 20.90 20.32 5.00
N ASP A 104 21.41 21.18 5.86
CA ASP A 104 21.02 22.60 5.85
C ASP A 104 21.39 23.21 4.49
N ALA A 105 20.53 24.11 3.99
CA ALA A 105 20.80 24.81 2.75
C ALA A 105 20.24 26.24 2.80
N PRO A 106 20.92 27.19 2.12
CA PRO A 106 20.47 28.58 2.08
C PRO A 106 19.12 28.71 1.38
N GLU A 107 18.79 27.80 0.46
CA GLU A 107 17.53 27.82 -0.27
C GLU A 107 17.11 26.45 -0.82
N LEU A 108 15.79 26.31 -0.98
CA LEU A 108 15.12 25.27 -1.75
C LEU A 108 14.34 25.94 -2.88
N LYS A 109 14.69 25.66 -4.12
CA LYS A 109 14.00 26.17 -5.31
C LYS A 109 13.00 25.16 -5.85
N PHE A 110 11.86 25.63 -6.33
CA PHE A 110 10.94 24.84 -7.13
C PHE A 110 10.74 25.47 -8.49
N TYR A 111 10.73 24.65 -9.53
CA TYR A 111 10.40 25.06 -10.89
C TYR A 111 9.65 23.96 -11.63
N VAL A 112 8.84 24.37 -12.61
CA VAL A 112 8.24 23.46 -13.59
C VAL A 112 8.99 23.60 -14.90
N PHE A 113 9.57 22.49 -15.36
CA PHE A 113 10.25 22.38 -16.64
C PHE A 113 9.31 21.80 -17.69
N LYS A 114 9.29 22.41 -18.87
CA LYS A 114 8.50 21.99 -20.03
C LYS A 114 9.38 21.24 -21.03
N PRO A 115 9.03 19.99 -21.43
CA PRO A 115 9.87 19.20 -22.34
C PRO A 115 9.65 19.52 -23.81
N ASP A 116 8.44 19.95 -24.19
CA ASP A 116 8.06 20.27 -25.56
C ASP A 116 8.14 21.77 -25.87
N LYS A 117 7.97 22.14 -27.14
CA LYS A 117 7.84 23.54 -27.59
C LYS A 117 6.38 24.01 -27.65
N ILE A 118 5.45 23.33 -26.98
CA ILE A 118 4.01 23.65 -27.06
C ILE A 118 3.63 24.61 -25.93
N GLN A 119 2.53 25.35 -26.10
CA GLN A 119 1.98 26.18 -25.01
C GLN A 119 1.44 25.28 -23.90
N MET A 120 1.66 25.68 -22.65
CA MET A 120 1.19 24.92 -21.49
C MET A 120 0.63 25.88 -20.44
N ILE A 121 -0.49 25.53 -19.84
CA ILE A 121 -1.15 26.33 -18.80
C ILE A 121 -0.88 25.67 -17.45
N LEU A 122 -0.53 26.45 -16.44
CA LEU A 122 -0.31 25.99 -15.07
C LEU A 122 -1.25 26.71 -14.14
N ASP A 123 -1.70 26.01 -13.11
CA ASP A 123 -2.54 26.60 -12.09
C ASP A 123 -2.30 25.92 -10.73
N ASP A 124 -2.81 26.53 -9.67
CA ASP A 124 -2.83 25.98 -8.32
C ASP A 124 -1.46 25.48 -7.85
N PHE A 125 -0.43 26.29 -8.06
CA PHE A 125 0.88 25.96 -7.54
C PHE A 125 0.92 26.18 -6.04
N HIS A 126 1.35 25.15 -5.32
CA HIS A 126 1.45 25.17 -3.88
C HIS A 126 2.79 24.64 -3.41
N VAL A 127 3.36 25.24 -2.36
CA VAL A 127 4.46 24.65 -1.59
C VAL A 127 4.13 24.70 -0.11
N TYR A 128 4.31 23.56 0.55
CA TYR A 128 4.06 23.36 1.96
C TYR A 128 5.32 22.88 2.64
N LYS A 129 5.72 23.56 3.71
CA LYS A 129 6.63 22.99 4.70
C LYS A 129 5.80 22.17 5.68
N LEU A 130 5.93 20.84 5.61
CA LEU A 130 5.33 19.98 6.62
C LEU A 130 6.01 20.27 7.97
N PRO A 131 5.25 20.25 9.08
CA PRO A 131 5.86 20.48 10.38
C PRO A 131 6.94 19.40 10.61
N ASN A 132 8.16 19.86 10.89
CA ASN A 132 9.28 19.01 11.34
C ASN A 132 9.57 19.21 12.84
N LYS A 133 8.68 19.93 13.52
CA LYS A 133 8.65 20.13 14.96
C LYS A 133 7.19 20.07 15.42
N MET A 134 7.02 19.67 16.66
CA MET A 134 5.75 19.64 17.37
C MET A 134 5.09 21.03 17.36
N ASN A 135 3.81 21.11 17.04
CA ASN A 135 3.02 22.32 17.28
C ASN A 135 2.63 22.33 18.77
N SER A 136 3.14 23.29 19.55
CA SER A 136 2.83 23.38 20.98
C SER A 136 1.39 23.84 21.27
N LYS A 137 0.62 24.21 20.24
CA LYS A 137 -0.74 24.74 20.34
C LYS A 137 -1.84 23.76 19.88
N THR A 138 -1.61 22.45 19.88
CA THR A 138 -2.68 21.48 19.57
C THR A 138 -3.66 21.43 20.74
N ASN A 139 -4.85 22.01 20.57
CA ASN A 139 -5.95 21.92 21.52
C ASN A 139 -6.63 20.56 21.35
N GLN A 140 -6.61 19.74 22.39
CA GLN A 140 -7.29 18.45 22.39
C GLN A 140 -8.80 18.67 22.39
N LEU A 141 -9.45 18.34 21.28
CA LEU A 141 -10.90 18.37 21.21
C LEU A 141 -11.50 17.20 21.99
N GLU A 142 -12.62 17.45 22.67
CA GLU A 142 -13.42 16.40 23.30
C GLU A 142 -13.96 15.41 22.25
N GLY A 143 -14.22 14.17 22.68
CA GLY A 143 -14.69 13.09 21.79
C GLY A 143 -13.60 12.39 20.97
N ILE A 144 -12.33 12.80 21.08
CA ILE A 144 -11.19 12.13 20.44
C ILE A 144 -10.39 11.35 21.48
N GLU A 145 -10.13 10.07 21.22
CA GLU A 145 -9.38 9.18 22.11
C GLU A 145 -7.96 9.70 22.38
N LYS A 146 -7.42 9.42 23.57
CA LYS A 146 -6.04 9.75 23.95
C LYS A 146 -5.19 8.48 24.14
N VAL A 147 -4.00 8.50 23.57
CA VAL A 147 -2.98 7.46 23.73
C VAL A 147 -1.73 8.08 24.37
N ASN A 148 -1.54 7.82 25.65
CA ASN A 148 -0.39 8.24 26.43
C ASN A 148 0.66 7.15 26.46
N LEU A 149 1.87 7.47 25.96
CA LEU A 149 3.00 6.55 25.95
C LEU A 149 4.05 6.98 26.96
N LYS A 150 4.42 6.11 27.89
CA LYS A 150 5.66 6.27 28.67
C LYS A 150 6.72 5.33 28.15
N VAL A 151 7.82 5.89 27.68
CA VAL A 151 8.93 5.19 27.07
C VAL A 151 10.17 5.43 27.92
N PRO A 152 10.70 4.39 28.60
CA PRO A 152 11.96 4.49 29.32
C PRO A 152 13.08 4.99 28.43
N GLU A 153 13.98 5.82 28.96
CA GLU A 153 15.02 6.51 28.20
C GLU A 153 15.88 5.54 27.36
N ASP A 154 16.38 4.47 27.98
CA ASP A 154 17.13 3.40 27.29
C ASP A 154 16.38 2.78 26.11
N ASN A 155 15.05 2.66 26.23
CA ASN A 155 14.21 2.12 25.17
C ASN A 155 13.93 3.16 24.08
N LEU A 156 13.84 4.44 24.44
CA LEU A 156 13.73 5.53 23.48
C LEU A 156 15.00 5.62 22.61
N ILE A 157 16.19 5.49 23.20
CA ILE A 157 17.47 5.44 22.49
C ILE A 157 17.45 4.29 21.46
N LYS A 158 17.04 3.08 21.87
CA LYS A 158 16.91 1.93 20.96
C LYS A 158 15.99 2.19 19.77
N VAL A 159 14.87 2.91 19.97
CA VAL A 159 13.95 3.25 18.87
C VAL A 159 14.55 4.31 17.95
N ILE A 160 15.27 5.29 18.49
CA ILE A 160 16.02 6.28 17.72
C ILE A 160 17.06 5.59 16.83
N GLU A 161 17.80 4.62 17.37
CA GLU A 161 18.77 3.82 16.62
C GLU A 161 18.11 2.97 15.53
N GLN A 162 16.99 2.31 15.83
CA GLN A 162 16.22 1.57 14.82
C GLN A 162 15.77 2.47 13.68
N ARG A 163 15.35 3.71 13.98
CA ARG A 163 15.01 4.71 12.98
C ARG A 163 16.23 5.10 12.16
N LYS A 164 17.36 5.46 12.80
CA LYS A 164 18.63 5.79 12.11
C LYS A 164 19.03 4.66 11.16
N GLN A 165 18.99 3.41 11.61
CA GLN A 165 19.29 2.25 10.78
C GLN A 165 18.30 2.10 9.61
N ALA A 166 17.01 2.36 9.81
CA ALA A 166 16.03 2.33 8.72
C ALA A 166 16.35 3.35 7.62
N PHE A 167 16.79 4.56 7.98
CA PHE A 167 17.23 5.57 7.01
C PHE A 167 18.48 5.13 6.26
N ASN A 168 19.45 4.54 6.95
CA ASN A 168 20.66 3.98 6.32
C ASN A 168 20.30 2.83 5.36
N ASP A 169 19.39 1.95 5.77
CA ASP A 169 18.86 0.84 4.98
C ASP A 169 17.92 1.28 3.85
N LYS A 170 17.52 2.56 3.82
CA LYS A 170 16.47 3.15 2.96
C LYS A 170 15.07 2.53 3.15
N MET A 171 14.88 1.62 4.11
CA MET A 171 13.62 0.93 4.43
C MET A 171 13.58 0.42 5.88
N LEU A 172 12.38 0.20 6.42
CA LEU A 172 12.20 -0.43 7.73
C LEU A 172 12.11 -1.97 7.59
N SER A 173 13.25 -2.65 7.70
CA SER A 173 13.35 -4.11 7.55
C SER A 173 12.95 -4.90 8.80
N LYS A 174 12.79 -6.22 8.66
CA LYS A 174 12.53 -7.13 9.80
C LYS A 174 13.62 -7.04 10.90
N LYS A 175 14.87 -6.74 10.54
CA LYS A 175 16.00 -6.59 11.49
C LYS A 175 15.82 -5.36 12.38
N THR A 176 15.21 -4.30 11.87
CA THR A 176 15.01 -3.02 12.57
C THR A 176 13.64 -2.92 13.25
N LYS A 177 12.64 -3.72 12.85
CA LYS A 177 11.31 -3.81 13.48
C LYS A 177 11.34 -4.55 14.84
N LYS A 178 12.11 -4.05 15.81
CA LYS A 178 12.22 -4.66 17.15
C LYS A 178 11.23 -4.05 18.12
N TRP A 179 10.69 -4.90 19.00
CA TRP A 179 9.80 -4.46 20.08
C TRP A 179 10.60 -3.94 21.26
N ILE A 180 10.17 -2.82 21.82
CA ILE A 180 10.64 -2.28 23.09
C ILE A 180 9.53 -2.32 24.14
N LYS A 181 9.88 -2.35 25.43
CA LYS A 181 8.90 -2.27 26.53
C LYS A 181 8.51 -0.80 26.75
N VAL A 182 7.23 -0.55 26.93
CA VAL A 182 6.64 0.78 27.19
C VAL A 182 5.45 0.64 28.13
N GLU A 183 4.94 1.77 28.62
CA GLU A 183 3.58 1.88 29.15
C GLU A 183 2.70 2.58 28.13
N ALA A 184 1.50 2.05 27.89
CA ALA A 184 0.47 2.69 27.06
C ALA A 184 -0.80 2.83 27.89
N ASN A 185 -1.27 4.06 28.11
CA ASN A 185 -2.45 4.37 28.93
C ASN A 185 -2.42 3.70 30.32
N GLY A 186 -1.29 3.78 31.03
CA GLY A 186 -1.13 3.17 32.36
C GLY A 186 -0.90 1.65 32.35
N LYS A 187 -0.81 1.01 31.17
CA LYS A 187 -0.68 -0.45 31.05
C LYS A 187 0.65 -0.87 30.47
N LYS A 188 1.23 -1.96 31.00
CA LYS A 188 2.43 -2.58 30.43
C LYS A 188 2.16 -2.98 28.98
N ALA A 189 3.05 -2.55 28.09
CA ALA A 189 2.90 -2.74 26.66
C ALA A 189 4.26 -2.94 25.96
N LYS A 190 4.19 -3.30 24.69
CA LYS A 190 5.33 -3.30 23.77
C LYS A 190 5.02 -2.39 22.59
N MET A 191 6.03 -1.68 22.12
CA MET A 191 5.94 -0.78 20.97
C MET A 191 7.05 -1.08 19.96
N ARG A 192 6.78 -0.88 18.67
CA ARG A 192 7.79 -0.88 17.60
C ARG A 192 7.43 0.11 16.50
N LEU A 193 8.41 0.52 15.69
CA LEU A 193 8.17 1.30 14.47
C LEU A 193 7.23 0.55 13.49
N LYS A 194 6.34 1.29 12.83
CA LYS A 194 5.40 0.81 11.79
C LYS A 194 5.84 1.26 10.40
N GLY A 195 5.41 0.50 9.39
CA GLY A 195 5.66 0.77 7.97
C GLY A 195 6.72 -0.15 7.36
N ASP A 196 6.83 -0.15 6.05
CA ASP A 196 7.99 -0.69 5.32
C ASP A 196 8.83 0.45 4.72
N TRP A 197 8.14 1.49 4.25
CA TRP A 197 8.72 2.72 3.73
C TRP A 197 9.02 3.75 4.83
N LEU A 198 9.91 4.70 4.50
CA LEU A 198 10.37 5.73 5.42
C LEU A 198 9.38 6.88 5.63
N ASP A 199 8.29 6.94 4.87
CA ASP A 199 7.24 7.95 5.01
C ASP A 199 6.66 7.96 6.44
N HIS A 200 6.45 6.77 7.02
CA HIS A 200 6.03 6.57 8.41
C HIS A 200 7.00 7.12 9.47
N LEU A 201 8.25 7.40 9.09
CA LEU A 201 9.36 7.80 9.98
C LEU A 201 9.97 9.16 9.59
N SER A 202 9.47 9.77 8.51
CA SER A 202 10.14 10.83 7.76
C SER A 202 10.20 12.18 8.47
N ASN A 203 9.31 12.42 9.44
CA ASN A 203 9.21 13.67 10.19
C ASN A 203 9.25 13.40 11.72
N TYR A 204 8.86 14.37 12.54
CA TYR A 204 8.79 14.25 14.00
C TYR A 204 7.67 13.30 14.49
N LYS A 205 6.72 12.93 13.61
CA LYS A 205 5.53 12.14 13.93
C LYS A 205 5.69 10.69 13.45
N TRP A 206 6.32 9.86 14.27
CA TRP A 206 6.60 8.46 13.90
C TRP A 206 5.39 7.57 14.10
N SER A 207 5.15 6.67 13.14
CA SER A 207 4.09 5.66 13.28
C SER A 207 4.57 4.46 14.09
N TYR A 208 3.72 3.95 14.97
CA TYR A 208 4.03 2.83 15.84
C TYR A 208 2.98 1.74 15.78
N ARG A 209 3.40 0.50 16.06
CA ARG A 209 2.51 -0.58 16.48
C ARG A 209 2.69 -0.81 17.96
N ILE A 210 1.58 -0.91 18.68
CA ILE A 210 1.53 -1.05 20.13
C ILE A 210 0.70 -2.29 20.45
N LYS A 211 1.16 -3.07 21.43
CA LYS A 211 0.35 -4.15 22.02
C LYS A 211 0.50 -4.19 23.52
N THR A 212 -0.62 -4.30 24.24
CA THR A 212 -0.58 -4.49 25.69
C THR A 212 -0.08 -5.89 26.01
N THR A 213 0.63 -6.01 27.14
CA THR A 213 1.12 -7.30 27.67
C THR A 213 0.34 -7.74 28.90
N GLN A 214 -0.76 -7.05 29.21
CA GLN A 214 -1.69 -7.36 30.28
C GLN A 214 -3.14 -7.13 29.81
N PRO A 215 -4.13 -7.79 30.42
CA PRO A 215 -5.54 -7.60 30.07
C PRO A 215 -6.01 -6.14 30.17
N PRO A 216 -6.92 -5.70 29.28
CA PRO A 216 -7.31 -6.37 28.04
C PRO A 216 -6.14 -6.38 27.04
N PHE A 217 -5.93 -7.53 26.40
CA PHE A 217 -4.90 -7.68 25.37
C PHE A 217 -5.36 -7.01 24.08
N VAL A 218 -4.84 -5.83 23.79
CA VAL A 218 -5.13 -5.04 22.60
C VAL A 218 -3.87 -4.90 21.76
N GLU A 219 -4.03 -4.89 20.45
CA GLU A 219 -2.96 -4.57 19.50
C GLU A 219 -3.52 -3.62 18.45
N TYR A 220 -2.86 -2.48 18.29
CA TYR A 220 -3.27 -1.40 17.41
C TYR A 220 -2.06 -0.66 16.86
N SER A 221 -2.30 0.19 15.87
CA SER A 221 -1.31 1.06 15.28
C SER A 221 -1.73 2.51 15.45
N ILE A 222 -0.78 3.37 15.83
CA ILE A 222 -0.91 4.82 15.67
C ILE A 222 -0.10 5.22 14.44
N THR A 223 -0.75 5.89 13.49
CA THR A 223 -0.20 6.19 12.17
C THR A 223 -0.23 7.69 11.93
N ASN A 224 0.85 8.22 11.38
CA ASN A 224 0.87 9.60 10.90
C ASN A 224 -0.23 9.77 9.83
N PRO A 225 -1.20 10.70 10.00
CA PRO A 225 -2.33 10.87 9.07
C PRO A 225 -1.91 11.06 7.61
N ILE A 226 -0.74 11.67 7.36
CA ILE A 226 -0.22 11.90 6.01
C ILE A 226 -0.01 10.58 5.24
N SER A 227 0.40 9.50 5.92
CA SER A 227 0.65 8.18 5.32
C SER A 227 -0.64 7.46 4.93
N ARG A 228 -1.81 7.98 5.33
CA ARG A 228 -3.14 7.42 5.02
C ARG A 228 -4.07 8.41 4.32
N ASN A 229 -3.50 9.46 3.75
CA ASN A 229 -4.23 10.53 3.09
C ASN A 229 -5.31 11.18 3.98
N PHE A 230 -4.97 11.41 5.25
CA PHE A 230 -5.80 12.07 6.25
C PHE A 230 -7.13 11.35 6.46
N LEU A 231 -8.26 11.99 6.13
CA LEU A 231 -9.61 11.49 6.42
C LEU A 231 -10.05 10.35 5.50
N ILE A 232 -9.36 10.09 4.39
CA ILE A 232 -9.82 9.10 3.40
C ILE A 232 -9.89 7.69 3.99
N GLU A 233 -8.88 7.24 4.71
CA GLU A 233 -8.90 5.90 5.33
C GLU A 233 -10.07 5.76 6.30
N PHE A 234 -10.32 6.79 7.12
CA PHE A 234 -11.45 6.84 8.04
C PHE A 234 -12.79 6.78 7.30
N SER A 235 -13.01 7.70 6.34
CA SER A 235 -14.27 7.80 5.59
C SER A 235 -14.53 6.51 4.81
N ALA A 236 -13.53 5.99 4.10
CA ALA A 236 -13.66 4.77 3.32
C ALA A 236 -13.97 3.56 4.21
N GLN A 237 -13.23 3.34 5.30
CA GLN A 237 -13.50 2.20 6.18
C GLN A 237 -14.85 2.30 6.89
N LYS A 238 -15.26 3.51 7.29
CA LYS A 238 -16.55 3.73 7.96
C LYS A 238 -17.72 3.47 7.02
N ILE A 239 -17.65 3.96 5.77
CA ILE A 239 -18.67 3.71 4.74
C ILE A 239 -18.68 2.25 4.31
N MET A 240 -17.52 1.64 4.06
CA MET A 240 -17.42 0.21 3.74
C MET A 240 -18.06 -0.64 4.83
N ARG A 241 -17.85 -0.28 6.10
CA ARG A 241 -18.48 -0.97 7.23
C ARG A 241 -19.99 -0.85 7.24
N SER A 242 -20.55 0.34 6.98
CA SER A 242 -22.02 0.49 6.90
C SER A 242 -22.63 -0.34 5.75
N GLU A 243 -21.84 -0.65 4.73
CA GLU A 243 -22.24 -1.50 3.59
C GLU A 243 -22.00 -3.00 3.82
N GLY A 244 -21.53 -3.39 5.03
CA GLY A 244 -21.28 -4.77 5.43
C GLY A 244 -19.91 -5.33 5.01
N ILE A 245 -18.98 -4.48 4.59
CA ILE A 245 -17.61 -4.88 4.21
C ILE A 245 -16.70 -4.89 5.44
N PHE A 246 -16.00 -5.98 5.68
CA PHE A 246 -15.07 -6.15 6.82
C PHE A 246 -13.88 -5.16 6.72
N THR A 247 -13.64 -4.33 7.75
CA THR A 247 -12.52 -3.38 7.87
C THR A 247 -11.75 -3.47 9.19
N THR A 248 -10.54 -2.90 9.28
CA THR A 248 -9.62 -2.94 10.46
C THR A 248 -9.97 -2.00 11.62
N ASN A 249 -11.16 -1.40 11.64
CA ASN A 249 -11.53 -0.32 12.56
C ASN A 249 -10.50 0.82 12.68
N TYR A 250 -10.73 1.86 11.87
CA TYR A 250 -9.92 3.07 11.84
C TYR A 250 -10.66 4.27 12.47
N SER A 251 -9.97 5.01 13.33
CA SER A 251 -10.40 6.27 13.96
C SER A 251 -9.21 7.22 14.13
N PHE A 252 -9.36 8.30 14.88
CA PHE A 252 -8.23 9.16 15.26
C PHE A 252 -8.07 9.27 16.78
N CYS A 253 -6.83 9.52 17.21
CA CYS A 253 -6.48 9.73 18.60
C CYS A 253 -5.42 10.83 18.76
N TYR A 254 -5.40 11.50 19.90
CA TYR A 254 -4.27 12.32 20.33
C TYR A 254 -3.21 11.44 20.99
N VAL A 255 -1.96 11.59 20.59
CA VAL A 255 -0.84 10.83 21.17
C VAL A 255 0.01 11.75 22.03
N SER A 256 0.42 11.29 23.20
CA SER A 256 1.50 11.89 23.99
C SER A 256 2.62 10.88 24.21
N THR A 257 3.86 11.35 24.37
CA THR A 257 5.00 10.49 24.71
C THR A 257 5.86 11.18 25.75
N ASN A 258 6.04 10.55 26.93
CA ASN A 258 6.70 11.14 28.09
C ASN A 258 6.20 12.56 28.35
N ASP A 259 4.87 12.69 28.49
CA ASP A 259 4.13 13.93 28.75
C ASP A 259 4.23 15.03 27.67
N SER A 260 4.93 14.75 26.57
CA SER A 260 5.00 15.63 25.40
C SER A 260 3.94 15.27 24.36
N MET A 261 3.00 16.20 24.09
CA MET A 261 1.95 16.07 23.08
C MET A 261 2.51 15.86 21.67
N LYS A 262 2.19 14.76 21.00
CA LYS A 262 2.63 14.48 19.62
C LYS A 262 1.57 14.83 18.57
N GLY A 263 0.36 15.21 19.00
CA GLY A 263 -0.73 15.64 18.13
C GLY A 263 -1.65 14.50 17.69
N ILE A 264 -2.40 14.73 16.61
CA ILE A 264 -3.42 13.82 16.08
C ILE A 264 -2.83 12.67 15.23
N TYR A 265 -3.25 11.45 15.47
CA TYR A 265 -2.81 10.24 14.76
C TYR A 265 -4.02 9.43 14.30
N GLY A 266 -3.88 8.70 13.20
CA GLY A 266 -4.82 7.64 12.87
C GLY A 266 -4.62 6.46 13.81
N LEU A 267 -5.69 5.93 14.38
CA LEU A 267 -5.73 4.77 15.26
C LEU A 267 -6.36 3.60 14.51
N GLU A 268 -5.67 2.48 14.39
CA GLU A 268 -6.10 1.35 13.58
C GLU A 268 -5.93 0.02 14.33
N GLN A 269 -6.99 -0.78 14.44
CA GLN A 269 -6.92 -2.10 15.09
C GLN A 269 -6.03 -3.07 14.30
N HIS A 270 -5.34 -3.97 15.01
CA HIS A 270 -4.57 -5.02 14.34
C HIS A 270 -5.41 -6.25 14.00
N PHE A 271 -5.00 -6.98 12.96
CA PHE A 271 -5.55 -8.29 12.63
C PHE A 271 -5.27 -9.30 13.76
N ASN A 272 -6.30 -9.62 14.51
CA ASN A 272 -6.27 -10.60 15.60
C ASN A 272 -7.70 -11.12 15.84
N LYS A 273 -7.85 -12.02 16.82
CA LYS A 273 -9.16 -12.59 17.15
C LYS A 273 -10.15 -11.51 17.58
N LYS A 274 -9.68 -10.46 18.27
CA LYS A 274 -10.52 -9.36 18.73
C LYS A 274 -11.12 -8.55 17.58
N LEU A 275 -10.40 -8.40 16.48
CA LEU A 275 -10.93 -7.81 15.25
C LEU A 275 -12.05 -8.66 14.64
N ILE A 276 -12.01 -9.98 14.76
CA ILE A 276 -13.09 -10.84 14.27
C ILE A 276 -14.33 -10.66 15.16
N GLU A 277 -14.14 -10.63 16.47
CA GLU A 277 -15.22 -10.46 17.46
C GLU A 277 -15.95 -9.11 17.35
N THR A 278 -15.31 -8.07 16.82
CA THR A 278 -15.97 -6.77 16.57
C THR A 278 -16.89 -6.80 15.35
N TRP A 279 -16.88 -7.88 14.58
CA TRP A 279 -17.72 -8.06 13.39
C TRP A 279 -18.72 -9.20 13.57
N LYS A 280 -19.88 -9.08 12.93
CA LYS A 280 -20.97 -10.07 13.00
C LYS A 280 -20.69 -11.38 12.25
N PHE A 281 -19.45 -11.64 11.82
CA PHE A 281 -19.10 -12.80 11.01
C PHE A 281 -18.80 -14.08 11.82
N GLY A 282 -18.86 -14.02 13.16
CA GLY A 282 -18.69 -15.19 14.03
C GLY A 282 -17.22 -15.56 14.22
N SER A 283 -16.86 -16.83 14.03
CA SER A 283 -15.48 -17.33 14.14
C SER A 283 -14.85 -17.56 12.76
N GLY A 284 -13.52 -17.56 12.73
CA GLY A 284 -12.76 -17.82 11.52
C GLY A 284 -11.29 -17.49 11.66
N ASP A 285 -10.60 -17.41 10.52
CA ASP A 285 -9.19 -17.05 10.45
C ASP A 285 -8.94 -15.92 9.46
N ILE A 286 -7.89 -15.14 9.70
CA ILE A 286 -7.41 -14.11 8.78
C ILE A 286 -6.11 -14.59 8.15
N LEU A 287 -6.12 -14.69 6.83
CA LEU A 287 -5.04 -15.25 6.04
C LEU A 287 -4.40 -14.19 5.15
N LYS A 288 -3.11 -14.37 4.84
CA LYS A 288 -2.34 -13.48 3.97
C LYS A 288 -1.29 -14.22 3.18
N TYR A 289 -0.89 -13.64 2.05
CA TYR A 289 0.35 -13.98 1.37
C TYR A 289 1.55 -13.33 2.10
N ASP A 290 2.65 -14.07 2.23
CA ASP A 290 3.89 -13.62 2.85
C ASP A 290 4.75 -12.84 1.84
N GLU A 291 4.84 -11.54 2.09
CA GLU A 291 5.55 -10.54 1.31
C GLU A 291 7.02 -10.36 1.73
N ASN A 292 7.48 -11.04 2.80
CA ASN A 292 8.83 -10.82 3.35
C ASN A 292 9.96 -11.05 2.34
N ASP A 293 9.82 -12.02 1.44
CA ASP A 293 10.84 -12.34 0.45
C ASP A 293 10.93 -11.24 -0.65
N VAL A 294 9.81 -10.58 -0.98
CA VAL A 294 9.76 -9.42 -1.89
C VAL A 294 10.61 -8.28 -1.36
N TRP A 295 10.42 -7.93 -0.08
CA TRP A 295 11.11 -6.79 0.53
C TRP A 295 12.61 -7.01 0.64
N LYS A 296 13.05 -8.26 0.89
CA LYS A 296 14.49 -8.61 0.87
C LYS A 296 15.10 -8.37 -0.51
N ILE A 297 14.39 -8.76 -1.56
CA ILE A 297 14.86 -8.62 -2.94
C ILE A 297 14.86 -7.16 -3.37
N ARG A 298 13.78 -6.41 -3.09
CA ARG A 298 13.75 -4.95 -3.28
C ARG A 298 14.93 -4.27 -2.60
N LYS A 299 15.27 -4.67 -1.36
CA LYS A 299 16.45 -4.14 -0.65
C LYS A 299 17.75 -4.42 -1.42
N LYS A 300 17.94 -5.65 -1.91
CA LYS A 300 19.11 -6.05 -2.74
C LYS A 300 19.19 -5.22 -4.03
N ASN A 301 18.06 -4.85 -4.62
CA ASN A 301 17.99 -4.14 -5.91
C ASN A 301 17.72 -2.64 -5.77
N ASN A 302 18.24 -2.00 -4.71
CA ASN A 302 18.11 -0.55 -4.48
C ASN A 302 16.66 -0.03 -4.54
N LEU A 303 15.75 -0.76 -3.87
CA LEU A 303 14.31 -0.49 -3.74
C LEU A 303 13.49 -0.57 -5.03
N LYS A 304 14.06 -1.15 -6.09
CA LYS A 304 13.34 -1.38 -7.34
C LYS A 304 12.71 -2.76 -7.36
N ASP A 305 11.53 -2.82 -7.96
CA ASP A 305 10.92 -4.09 -8.34
C ASP A 305 11.70 -4.73 -9.49
N ARG A 306 11.86 -6.03 -9.37
CA ARG A 306 12.26 -6.92 -10.46
C ARG A 306 11.00 -7.58 -11.00
N GLN A 307 10.49 -7.07 -12.11
CA GLN A 307 9.21 -7.48 -12.70
C GLN A 307 9.25 -8.92 -13.25
N GLU A 308 10.44 -9.45 -13.47
CA GLU A 308 10.69 -10.82 -13.91
C GLU A 308 10.45 -11.89 -12.82
N LEU A 309 10.26 -11.49 -11.56
CA LEU A 309 10.18 -12.40 -10.43
C LEU A 309 8.76 -12.75 -10.01
N ASN A 310 8.53 -14.04 -9.75
CA ASN A 310 7.23 -14.61 -9.40
C ASN A 310 6.90 -14.50 -7.91
N TYR A 311 6.82 -13.28 -7.40
CA TYR A 311 6.65 -13.03 -5.98
C TYR A 311 5.39 -13.67 -5.39
N LEU A 312 4.23 -13.48 -6.05
CA LEU A 312 2.96 -14.03 -5.58
C LEU A 312 2.93 -15.56 -5.65
N ASP A 313 3.34 -16.14 -6.78
CA ASP A 313 3.29 -17.59 -6.97
C ASP A 313 4.12 -18.33 -5.90
N CYS A 314 5.32 -17.84 -5.61
CA CYS A 314 6.19 -18.43 -4.60
C CYS A 314 5.91 -17.97 -3.16
N SER A 315 4.95 -17.05 -2.96
CA SER A 315 4.61 -16.53 -1.64
C SER A 315 4.08 -17.63 -0.73
N ASN A 316 4.43 -17.54 0.55
CA ASN A 316 3.89 -18.45 1.56
C ASN A 316 2.53 -17.93 2.03
N ILE A 317 1.75 -18.78 2.69
CA ILE A 317 0.48 -18.39 3.29
C ILE A 317 0.66 -18.35 4.81
N LEU A 318 0.22 -17.26 5.44
CA LEU A 318 0.29 -17.06 6.88
C LEU A 318 -1.10 -16.82 7.45
N SER A 319 -1.27 -17.27 8.69
CA SER A 319 -2.45 -17.01 9.51
C SER A 319 -2.15 -16.03 10.63
N TYR A 320 -3.13 -15.18 10.94
CA TYR A 320 -3.07 -14.29 12.10
C TYR A 320 -3.51 -14.99 13.39
N ILE A 321 -4.44 -15.94 13.32
CA ILE A 321 -5.04 -16.61 14.49
C ILE A 321 -4.32 -17.93 14.79
N ASN A 322 -4.27 -18.83 13.82
CA ASN A 322 -3.76 -20.20 13.93
C ASN A 322 -2.29 -20.31 13.49
N LYS A 323 -1.44 -19.45 14.05
CA LYS A 323 -0.01 -19.38 13.72
C LYS A 323 0.69 -20.71 14.01
N GLY A 324 1.26 -21.32 12.98
CA GLY A 324 2.05 -22.55 13.11
C GLY A 324 1.24 -23.84 13.19
N ASN A 325 -0.10 -23.78 13.13
CA ASN A 325 -0.93 -24.98 13.01
C ASN A 325 -0.86 -25.51 11.56
N SER A 326 -0.07 -26.56 11.34
CA SER A 326 0.19 -27.10 10.00
C SER A 326 -1.02 -27.71 9.33
N GLU A 327 -1.95 -28.30 10.08
CA GLU A 327 -3.15 -28.93 9.52
C GLU A 327 -4.17 -27.87 9.08
N HIS A 328 -4.42 -26.88 9.93
CA HIS A 328 -5.27 -25.74 9.58
C HIS A 328 -4.71 -24.97 8.37
N MET A 329 -3.38 -24.82 8.29
CA MET A 329 -2.72 -24.24 7.12
C MET A 329 -2.76 -25.14 5.89
N LYS A 330 -2.83 -26.47 6.04
CA LYS A 330 -2.94 -27.38 4.91
C LYS A 330 -4.28 -27.17 4.19
N ASN A 331 -5.40 -27.08 4.91
CA ASN A 331 -6.71 -26.90 4.26
C ASN A 331 -6.91 -25.48 3.73
N ASN A 332 -6.68 -24.47 4.56
CA ASN A 332 -6.88 -23.07 4.15
C ASN A 332 -5.83 -22.60 3.15
N GLY A 333 -4.63 -23.17 3.21
CA GLY A 333 -3.57 -22.89 2.26
C GLY A 333 -3.91 -23.39 0.86
N LYS A 334 -4.63 -24.52 0.71
CA LYS A 334 -5.01 -25.04 -0.62
C LYS A 334 -5.83 -24.02 -1.40
N THR A 335 -6.87 -23.47 -0.78
CA THR A 335 -7.71 -22.46 -1.44
C THR A 335 -6.93 -21.20 -1.78
N LEU A 336 -6.09 -20.69 -0.87
CA LEU A 336 -5.26 -19.52 -1.18
C LEU A 336 -4.21 -19.81 -2.27
N ASP A 337 -3.72 -21.04 -2.41
CA ASP A 337 -2.82 -21.40 -3.50
C ASP A 337 -3.56 -21.44 -4.85
N ILE A 338 -4.80 -21.95 -4.88
CA ILE A 338 -5.72 -21.88 -6.03
C ILE A 338 -6.00 -20.41 -6.41
N LEU A 339 -6.18 -19.52 -5.43
CA LEU A 339 -6.42 -18.09 -5.65
C LEU A 339 -5.23 -17.31 -6.22
N LYS A 340 -4.03 -17.92 -6.30
CA LYS A 340 -2.91 -17.36 -7.09
C LYS A 340 -3.09 -17.59 -8.59
N LYS A 341 -4.12 -18.34 -8.98
CA LYS A 341 -4.50 -18.63 -10.36
C LYS A 341 -5.71 -17.79 -10.74
N THR A 342 -5.97 -17.71 -12.03
CA THR A 342 -7.07 -16.90 -12.58
C THR A 342 -8.32 -17.71 -12.87
N ASP A 343 -8.23 -19.05 -12.82
CA ASP A 343 -9.32 -19.98 -13.04
C ASP A 343 -9.63 -20.72 -11.74
N PHE A 344 -10.75 -20.36 -11.12
CA PHE A 344 -11.23 -20.97 -9.88
C PHE A 344 -12.75 -20.82 -9.77
N PRO A 345 -13.44 -21.72 -9.04
CA PRO A 345 -14.90 -21.67 -8.90
C PRO A 345 -15.30 -20.51 -7.98
N VAL A 346 -15.47 -19.32 -8.58
CA VAL A 346 -15.72 -18.06 -7.86
C VAL A 346 -16.86 -18.17 -6.85
N ASP A 347 -18.02 -18.72 -7.26
CA ASP A 347 -19.22 -18.83 -6.41
C ASP A 347 -19.05 -19.77 -5.21
N SER A 348 -18.13 -20.75 -5.32
CA SER A 348 -17.82 -21.71 -4.25
C SER A 348 -16.84 -21.13 -3.22
N ILE A 349 -16.00 -20.17 -3.62
CA ILE A 349 -14.97 -19.57 -2.75
C ILE A 349 -15.47 -18.27 -2.12
N PHE A 350 -16.21 -17.46 -2.88
CA PHE A 350 -16.59 -16.11 -2.50
C PHE A 350 -18.10 -15.94 -2.38
N ASP A 351 -18.49 -14.97 -1.56
CA ASP A 351 -19.83 -14.39 -1.60
C ASP A 351 -19.84 -13.32 -2.70
N ILE A 352 -20.58 -13.58 -3.78
CA ILE A 352 -20.58 -12.71 -4.96
C ILE A 352 -21.18 -11.33 -4.65
N ASP A 353 -22.16 -11.24 -3.75
CA ASP A 353 -22.76 -9.96 -3.37
C ASP A 353 -21.79 -9.15 -2.53
N TYR A 354 -21.09 -9.80 -1.58
CA TYR A 354 -20.01 -9.16 -0.83
C TYR A 354 -18.90 -8.65 -1.76
N MET A 355 -18.41 -9.50 -2.68
CA MET A 355 -17.32 -9.13 -3.58
C MET A 355 -17.71 -8.00 -4.52
N ALA A 356 -18.95 -8.00 -5.03
CA ALA A 356 -19.44 -6.92 -5.89
C ALA A 356 -19.45 -5.58 -5.15
N LYS A 357 -19.92 -5.57 -3.89
CA LYS A 357 -19.89 -4.36 -3.04
C LYS A 357 -18.46 -3.92 -2.74
N TYR A 358 -17.61 -4.85 -2.31
CA TYR A 358 -16.21 -4.61 -2.00
C TYR A 358 -15.50 -3.94 -3.18
N CYS A 359 -15.57 -4.55 -4.37
CA CYS A 359 -14.89 -4.03 -5.56
C CYS A 359 -15.45 -2.67 -6.01
N ALA A 360 -16.77 -2.47 -5.97
CA ALA A 360 -17.38 -1.20 -6.36
C ALA A 360 -17.01 -0.06 -5.38
N LEU A 361 -16.88 -0.35 -4.08
CA LEU A 361 -16.41 0.62 -3.09
C LEU A 361 -14.91 0.90 -3.23
N ILE A 362 -14.09 -0.11 -3.56
CA ILE A 362 -12.68 0.11 -3.92
C ILE A 362 -12.59 1.11 -5.08
N ASP A 363 -13.44 0.97 -6.11
CA ASP A 363 -13.48 1.91 -7.24
C ASP A 363 -13.96 3.31 -6.86
N LEU A 364 -15.00 3.41 -6.03
CA LEU A 364 -15.54 4.68 -5.55
C LEU A 364 -14.49 5.50 -4.77
N PHE A 365 -13.73 4.84 -3.90
CA PHE A 365 -12.66 5.50 -3.15
C PHE A 365 -11.32 5.53 -3.90
N ASN A 366 -11.26 4.93 -5.09
CA ASN A 366 -10.03 4.69 -5.85
C ASN A 366 -8.94 4.01 -4.99
N ALA A 367 -9.36 3.13 -4.08
CA ALA A 367 -8.57 2.47 -3.07
C ALA A 367 -7.79 1.26 -3.63
N HIS A 368 -7.29 1.35 -4.86
CA HIS A 368 -6.61 0.27 -5.57
C HIS A 368 -5.32 -0.20 -4.88
N HIS A 369 -4.70 0.61 -4.03
CA HIS A 369 -3.52 0.17 -3.26
C HIS A 369 -3.85 -1.01 -2.32
N GLY A 370 -5.06 -1.02 -1.74
CA GLY A 370 -5.51 -2.08 -0.81
C GLY A 370 -5.70 -3.45 -1.48
N ILE A 371 -5.78 -3.49 -2.82
CA ILE A 371 -6.00 -4.74 -3.55
C ILE A 371 -4.73 -5.42 -4.04
N PHE A 372 -3.55 -4.80 -3.91
CA PHE A 372 -2.31 -5.48 -4.27
C PHE A 372 -2.14 -6.75 -3.44
N TRP A 373 -1.68 -7.84 -4.05
CA TRP A 373 -1.64 -9.16 -3.39
C TRP A 373 -0.96 -9.17 -2.01
N HIS A 374 0.06 -8.34 -1.80
CA HIS A 374 0.78 -8.24 -0.52
C HIS A 374 0.00 -7.47 0.56
N ASN A 375 -0.99 -6.68 0.14
CA ASN A 375 -1.95 -5.98 0.99
C ASN A 375 -3.23 -6.79 1.20
N ILE A 376 -3.62 -7.73 0.34
CA ILE A 376 -4.83 -8.52 0.57
C ILE A 376 -4.76 -9.31 1.90
N ARG A 377 -5.82 -9.20 2.70
CA ARG A 377 -6.10 -10.05 3.87
C ARG A 377 -7.46 -10.68 3.67
N LEU A 378 -7.54 -12.00 3.74
CA LEU A 378 -8.79 -12.74 3.56
C LEU A 378 -9.24 -13.30 4.90
N PHE A 379 -10.41 -12.89 5.36
CA PHE A 379 -11.11 -13.58 6.43
C PHE A 379 -11.81 -14.81 5.86
N LYS A 380 -11.51 -16.00 6.39
CA LYS A 380 -12.25 -17.22 6.10
C LYS A 380 -13.26 -17.45 7.22
N SER A 381 -14.54 -17.43 6.90
CA SER A 381 -15.61 -17.72 7.85
C SER A 381 -15.69 -19.23 8.14
N ASP A 382 -15.85 -19.59 9.42
CA ASP A 382 -16.10 -20.98 9.79
C ASP A 382 -17.53 -21.43 9.44
N SER A 383 -18.51 -20.51 9.42
CA SER A 383 -19.92 -20.85 9.18
C SER A 383 -20.26 -20.95 7.70
N THR A 384 -19.79 -20.01 6.87
CA THR A 384 -20.07 -20.04 5.43
C THR A 384 -19.02 -20.78 4.63
N HIS A 385 -17.84 -21.02 5.23
CA HIS A 385 -16.63 -21.51 4.56
C HIS A 385 -16.13 -20.63 3.40
N LYS A 386 -16.71 -19.43 3.24
CA LYS A 386 -16.33 -18.45 2.21
C LYS A 386 -15.24 -17.50 2.70
N TYR A 387 -14.59 -16.87 1.73
CA TYR A 387 -13.53 -15.90 1.95
C TYR A 387 -14.04 -14.49 1.71
N TYR A 388 -13.64 -13.57 2.60
CA TYR A 388 -14.04 -12.17 2.59
C TYR A 388 -12.79 -11.30 2.69
N PRO A 389 -12.43 -10.51 1.65
CA PRO A 389 -11.34 -9.56 1.78
C PRO A 389 -11.67 -8.51 2.84
N ILE A 390 -10.69 -8.25 3.71
CA ILE A 390 -10.76 -7.18 4.70
C ILE A 390 -10.20 -5.91 4.05
N ALA A 391 -11.00 -4.86 4.03
CA ALA A 391 -10.62 -3.54 3.52
C ALA A 391 -9.77 -2.78 4.55
N PHE A 392 -8.54 -2.47 4.16
CA PHE A 392 -7.59 -1.64 4.90
C PHE A 392 -6.49 -1.17 3.95
N ASP A 393 -5.70 -0.17 4.36
CA ASP A 393 -4.68 0.42 3.50
C ASP A 393 -5.30 0.96 2.19
N LEU A 394 -6.47 1.58 2.37
CA LEU A 394 -7.34 2.09 1.32
C LEU A 394 -6.88 3.44 0.79
N SER A 395 -5.88 4.05 1.43
CA SER A 395 -5.26 5.27 0.94
C SER A 395 -4.81 5.09 -0.50
N THR A 396 -5.34 5.94 -1.37
CA THR A 396 -5.03 5.92 -2.79
C THR A 396 -3.53 6.10 -3.00
N ASP A 397 -2.96 5.32 -3.91
CA ASP A 397 -1.63 5.63 -4.41
C ASP A 397 -1.71 7.03 -5.00
N LYS A 398 -1.01 7.99 -4.39
CA LYS A 398 -0.97 9.37 -4.86
C LYS A 398 -0.44 9.48 -6.30
N ASN A 399 0.01 8.36 -6.88
CA ASN A 399 0.66 8.25 -8.17
C ASN A 399 -0.17 7.56 -9.26
N SER A 400 -1.44 7.21 -9.06
CA SER A 400 -2.24 6.54 -10.10
C SER A 400 -2.98 7.55 -10.96
N ASN A 401 -2.93 7.38 -12.29
CA ASN A 401 -3.93 8.00 -13.17
C ASN A 401 -5.30 7.43 -12.75
N ASN A 402 -6.22 8.31 -12.37
CA ASN A 402 -7.37 8.01 -11.51
C ASN A 402 -8.68 7.76 -12.27
N ASP A 403 -8.65 7.61 -13.59
CA ASP A 403 -9.88 7.44 -14.37
C ASP A 403 -10.25 5.95 -14.50
N ASP A 404 -9.26 5.07 -14.51
CA ASP A 404 -9.43 3.63 -14.71
C ASP A 404 -10.11 2.94 -13.50
N LEU A 405 -11.09 2.08 -13.80
CA LEU A 405 -11.73 1.16 -12.87
C LEU A 405 -10.83 -0.04 -12.56
N LEU A 406 -11.16 -0.75 -11.48
CA LEU A 406 -10.46 -1.92 -10.97
C LEU A 406 -10.10 -2.92 -12.07
N PHE A 407 -11.05 -3.29 -12.93
CA PHE A 407 -10.83 -4.30 -13.97
C PHE A 407 -9.76 -3.91 -15.00
N GLN A 408 -9.42 -2.62 -15.11
CA GLN A 408 -8.38 -2.10 -15.99
C GLN A 408 -6.99 -2.10 -15.32
N LYS A 409 -6.91 -2.36 -14.01
CA LYS A 409 -5.67 -2.27 -13.19
C LYS A 409 -5.21 -3.59 -12.57
N ILE A 410 -5.91 -4.69 -12.84
CA ILE A 410 -5.71 -5.98 -12.15
C ILE A 410 -4.89 -7.00 -12.95
N ASP A 411 -4.14 -6.57 -13.95
CA ASP A 411 -3.33 -7.43 -14.82
C ASP A 411 -2.35 -8.36 -14.04
N LYS A 412 -2.04 -8.01 -12.79
CA LYS A 412 -1.15 -8.77 -11.90
C LYS A 412 -1.85 -9.34 -10.65
N GLU A 413 -3.17 -9.27 -10.57
CA GLU A 413 -3.94 -9.59 -9.37
C GLU A 413 -4.94 -10.73 -9.64
N PRO A 414 -4.52 -12.00 -9.53
CA PRO A 414 -5.25 -13.16 -10.06
C PRO A 414 -6.63 -13.36 -9.45
N ILE A 415 -6.82 -13.02 -8.17
CA ILE A 415 -8.13 -13.06 -7.51
C ILE A 415 -9.14 -12.20 -8.27
N PHE A 416 -8.77 -10.97 -8.64
CA PHE A 416 -9.68 -10.07 -9.33
C PHE A 416 -9.86 -10.46 -10.79
N ILE A 417 -8.81 -10.97 -11.46
CA ILE A 417 -8.95 -11.52 -12.81
C ILE A 417 -9.97 -12.67 -12.83
N GLY A 418 -9.92 -13.58 -11.86
CA GLY A 418 -10.90 -14.66 -11.70
C GLY A 418 -12.32 -14.17 -11.46
N LEU A 419 -12.49 -13.16 -10.59
CA LEU A 419 -13.80 -12.54 -10.34
C LEU A 419 -14.42 -11.95 -11.61
N PHE A 420 -13.66 -11.16 -12.38
CA PHE A 420 -14.18 -10.49 -13.57
C PHE A 420 -14.41 -11.44 -14.77
N GLN A 421 -13.96 -12.69 -14.70
CA GLN A 421 -14.39 -13.74 -15.65
C GLN A 421 -15.78 -14.29 -15.32
N ASN A 422 -16.22 -14.20 -14.07
CA ASN A 422 -17.53 -14.68 -13.64
C ASN A 422 -18.64 -13.70 -14.04
N LYS A 423 -19.58 -14.17 -14.87
CA LYS A 423 -20.70 -13.37 -15.40
C LYS A 423 -21.61 -12.81 -14.30
N LYS A 424 -21.89 -13.60 -13.26
CA LYS A 424 -22.76 -13.21 -12.14
C LYS A 424 -22.12 -12.09 -11.31
N PHE A 425 -20.82 -12.18 -11.05
CA PHE A 425 -20.03 -11.13 -10.42
C PHE A 425 -20.07 -9.84 -11.25
N LYS A 426 -19.76 -9.89 -12.55
CA LYS A 426 -19.78 -8.70 -13.41
C LYS A 426 -21.13 -7.95 -13.36
N LYS A 427 -22.24 -8.68 -13.46
CA LYS A 427 -23.59 -8.12 -13.36
C LYS A 427 -23.83 -7.42 -12.01
N LYS A 428 -23.46 -8.08 -10.90
CA LYS A 428 -23.63 -7.52 -9.55
C LYS A 428 -22.71 -6.33 -9.31
N TYR A 429 -21.45 -6.40 -9.72
CA TYR A 429 -20.49 -5.30 -9.64
C TYR A 429 -20.97 -4.06 -10.39
N PHE A 430 -21.45 -4.20 -11.65
CA PHE A 430 -22.03 -3.08 -12.40
C PHE A 430 -23.23 -2.45 -11.68
N ASN A 431 -24.09 -3.26 -11.07
CA ASN A 431 -25.21 -2.75 -10.29
C ASN A 431 -24.74 -1.98 -9.04
N GLN A 432 -23.71 -2.46 -8.35
CA GLN A 432 -23.15 -1.75 -7.19
C GLN A 432 -22.47 -0.44 -7.61
N LEU A 433 -21.79 -0.38 -8.76
CA LEU A 433 -21.27 0.88 -9.29
C LEU A 433 -22.36 1.93 -9.50
N LYS A 434 -23.53 1.56 -10.05
CA LYS A 434 -24.68 2.49 -10.18
C LYS A 434 -25.17 2.99 -8.82
N ILE A 435 -25.31 2.09 -7.85
CA ILE A 435 -25.78 2.45 -6.50
C ILE A 435 -24.79 3.40 -5.85
N TYR A 436 -23.51 3.02 -5.79
CA TYR A 436 -22.49 3.78 -5.07
C TYR A 436 -22.03 5.06 -5.75
N SER A 437 -22.34 5.23 -7.03
CA SER A 437 -22.17 6.50 -7.73
C SER A 437 -23.41 7.40 -7.70
N SER A 438 -24.57 6.92 -7.25
CA SER A 438 -25.82 7.70 -7.24
C SER A 438 -25.79 8.87 -6.25
N ASP A 439 -26.53 9.95 -6.53
CA ASP A 439 -26.60 11.10 -5.63
C ASP A 439 -27.26 10.75 -4.29
N ASP A 440 -28.24 9.84 -4.31
CA ASP A 440 -28.88 9.31 -3.10
C ASP A 440 -27.84 8.68 -2.16
N PHE A 441 -26.99 7.78 -2.68
CA PHE A 441 -25.92 7.17 -1.89
C PHE A 441 -24.94 8.21 -1.36
N LEU A 442 -24.48 9.13 -2.22
CA LEU A 442 -23.53 10.18 -1.84
C LEU A 442 -24.08 11.12 -0.77
N ASN A 443 -25.36 11.45 -0.82
CA ASN A 443 -26.03 12.28 0.18
C ASN A 443 -26.19 11.51 1.50
N ARG A 444 -26.58 10.24 1.45
CA ARG A 444 -26.68 9.37 2.64
C ARG A 444 -25.34 9.26 3.38
N ILE A 445 -24.25 8.99 2.67
CA ILE A 445 -22.93 8.83 3.32
C ILE A 445 -22.41 10.16 3.88
N ASN A 446 -22.72 11.29 3.25
CA ASN A 446 -22.32 12.60 3.76
C ASN A 446 -22.98 12.91 5.10
N THR A 447 -24.28 12.64 5.21
CA THR A 447 -25.03 12.74 6.47
C THR A 447 -24.48 11.77 7.51
N PHE A 448 -24.22 10.52 7.12
CA PHE A 448 -23.69 9.48 8.01
C PHE A 448 -22.28 9.78 8.56
N LEU A 449 -21.43 10.44 7.79
CA LEU A 449 -20.11 10.87 8.23
C LEU A 449 -20.13 12.14 9.09
N GLY A 450 -21.16 12.98 8.91
CA GLY A 450 -21.29 14.37 9.38
C GLY A 450 -20.45 14.77 10.60
N GLU A 451 -20.89 14.42 11.80
CA GLU A 451 -20.31 14.96 13.04
C GLU A 451 -18.90 14.46 13.33
N GLU A 452 -18.63 13.15 13.18
CA GLU A 452 -17.28 12.62 13.39
C GLU A 452 -16.30 13.15 12.35
N HIS A 453 -16.72 13.27 11.09
CA HIS A 453 -15.88 13.81 10.03
C HIS A 453 -15.55 15.28 10.27
N LYS A 454 -16.52 16.10 10.74
CA LYS A 454 -16.29 17.49 11.15
C LYS A 454 -15.31 17.56 12.33
N LEU A 455 -15.49 16.72 13.35
CA LEU A 455 -14.61 16.66 14.52
C LEU A 455 -13.16 16.31 14.13
N TYR A 456 -12.97 15.24 13.37
CA TYR A 456 -11.63 14.82 12.93
C TYR A 456 -11.01 15.81 11.94
N SER A 457 -11.80 16.39 11.04
CA SER A 457 -11.34 17.48 10.17
C SER A 457 -10.81 18.65 11.00
N LYS A 458 -11.58 19.12 12.00
CA LYS A 458 -11.17 20.20 12.90
C LYS A 458 -9.87 19.86 13.64
N ALA A 459 -9.73 18.63 14.15
CA ALA A 459 -8.51 18.20 14.83
C ALA A 459 -7.29 18.15 13.90
N ILE A 460 -7.44 17.61 12.70
CA ILE A 460 -6.37 17.55 11.68
C ILE A 460 -5.99 18.97 11.22
N LEU A 461 -6.96 19.86 11.06
CA LEU A 461 -6.75 21.26 10.67
C LEU A 461 -5.91 22.09 11.66
N GLN A 462 -5.81 21.66 12.93
CA GLN A 462 -4.92 22.32 13.90
C GLN A 462 -3.43 22.09 13.59
N GLU A 463 -3.13 21.04 12.83
CA GLU A 463 -1.75 20.60 12.55
C GLU A 463 -1.41 20.60 11.06
N TYR A 464 -2.42 20.53 10.19
CA TYR A 464 -2.27 20.37 8.74
C TYR A 464 -3.18 21.36 7.99
N ASP A 465 -2.78 21.80 6.80
CA ASP A 465 -3.58 22.78 6.03
C ASP A 465 -4.80 22.13 5.36
N SER A 466 -5.91 22.87 5.34
CA SER A 466 -7.19 22.56 4.70
C SER A 466 -7.12 22.01 3.27
N VAL A 467 -6.19 22.48 2.44
CA VAL A 467 -6.04 22.03 1.04
C VAL A 467 -5.72 20.52 0.96
N TRP A 468 -5.16 19.94 2.03
CA TRP A 468 -4.83 18.51 2.13
C TRP A 468 -5.95 17.63 2.68
N ILE A 469 -7.00 18.25 3.22
CA ILE A 469 -8.03 17.59 4.04
C ILE A 469 -9.39 17.56 3.31
N GLN A 470 -9.62 18.47 2.35
CA GLN A 470 -10.83 18.50 1.51
C GLN A 470 -10.91 17.23 0.65
N ASN A 471 -11.51 16.18 1.20
CA ASN A 471 -11.54 14.84 0.61
C ASN A 471 -12.97 14.42 0.27
N GLU A 472 -13.60 15.15 -0.65
CA GLU A 472 -14.76 14.66 -1.40
C GLU A 472 -14.32 13.93 -2.69
N LEU A 473 -13.11 13.33 -2.70
CA LEU A 473 -12.58 12.60 -3.86
C LEU A 473 -13.53 11.51 -4.36
N TYR A 474 -14.33 10.92 -3.46
CA TYR A 474 -15.34 9.93 -3.81
C TYR A 474 -16.52 10.52 -4.61
N ARG A 475 -16.85 11.82 -4.48
CA ARG A 475 -17.88 12.49 -5.28
C ARG A 475 -17.41 12.72 -6.71
N GLU A 476 -16.20 13.24 -6.87
CA GLU A 476 -15.55 13.37 -8.19
C GLU A 476 -15.47 11.99 -8.85
N ARG A 477 -15.06 10.97 -8.09
CA ARG A 477 -14.97 9.60 -8.58
C ARG A 477 -16.34 9.03 -8.95
N ALA A 478 -17.38 9.31 -8.17
CA ALA A 478 -18.74 8.92 -8.52
C ALA A 478 -19.19 9.55 -9.84
N GLN A 479 -18.90 10.82 -10.09
CA GLN A 479 -19.20 11.47 -11.38
C GLN A 479 -18.47 10.79 -12.54
N GLN A 480 -17.19 10.44 -12.37
CA GLN A 480 -16.44 9.67 -13.37
C GLN A 480 -17.08 8.30 -13.63
N ILE A 481 -17.49 7.59 -12.57
CA ILE A 481 -18.17 6.30 -12.69
C ILE A 481 -19.51 6.46 -13.44
N LYS A 482 -20.31 7.49 -13.13
CA LYS A 482 -21.55 7.79 -13.87
C LYS A 482 -21.28 8.00 -15.35
N LEU A 483 -20.25 8.77 -15.69
CA LEU A 483 -19.86 9.02 -17.08
C LEU A 483 -19.44 7.74 -17.80
N LEU A 484 -18.66 6.87 -17.15
CA LEU A 484 -18.30 5.56 -17.70
C LEU A 484 -19.56 4.69 -17.94
N ILE A 485 -20.51 4.70 -17.00
CA ILE A 485 -21.79 3.99 -17.14
C ILE A 485 -22.58 4.49 -18.35
N GLN A 486 -22.67 5.81 -18.53
CA GLN A 486 -23.32 6.44 -19.69
C GLN A 486 -22.61 6.10 -21.00
N ASN A 487 -21.28 6.00 -20.97
CA ASN A 487 -20.44 5.69 -22.13
C ASN A 487 -20.25 4.18 -22.37
N GLY A 488 -21.26 3.36 -22.06
CA GLY A 488 -21.28 1.95 -22.46
C GLY A 488 -20.48 0.98 -21.58
N LEU A 489 -20.12 1.33 -20.34
CA LEU A 489 -19.39 0.43 -19.42
C LEU A 489 -20.06 -0.95 -19.26
N LYS A 490 -21.39 -1.02 -19.33
CA LYS A 490 -22.12 -2.30 -19.27
C LYS A 490 -21.65 -3.26 -20.37
N ASP A 491 -21.52 -2.76 -21.59
CA ASP A 491 -21.11 -3.56 -22.75
C ASP A 491 -19.62 -3.88 -22.70
N THR A 492 -18.80 -2.94 -22.22
CA THR A 492 -17.40 -3.18 -21.89
C THR A 492 -17.25 -4.34 -20.91
N LEU A 493 -18.02 -4.35 -19.81
CA LEU A 493 -17.98 -5.45 -18.83
C LEU A 493 -18.52 -6.76 -19.42
N ASN A 494 -19.60 -6.73 -20.20
CA ASN A 494 -20.16 -7.94 -20.81
C ASN A 494 -19.15 -8.62 -21.74
N THR A 495 -18.45 -7.82 -22.55
CA THR A 495 -17.44 -8.29 -23.51
C THR A 495 -16.05 -8.52 -22.90
N LEU A 496 -15.82 -8.02 -21.67
CA LEU A 496 -14.55 -8.17 -20.96
C LEU A 496 -14.14 -9.64 -20.87
N LYS A 497 -12.97 -9.91 -21.45
CA LYS A 497 -12.24 -11.18 -21.38
C LYS A 497 -10.81 -10.86 -21.00
N PHE A 498 -10.27 -11.63 -20.06
CA PHE A 498 -8.85 -11.62 -19.76
C PHE A 498 -8.21 -12.78 -20.49
N ASP A 499 -7.02 -12.56 -21.06
CA ASP A 499 -6.22 -13.66 -21.59
C ASP A 499 -5.58 -14.42 -20.42
N THR A 500 -6.34 -15.35 -19.85
CA THR A 500 -5.87 -16.24 -18.79
C THR A 500 -5.06 -17.43 -19.33
N LYS A 501 -5.12 -17.67 -20.64
CA LYS A 501 -4.34 -18.71 -21.32
C LYS A 501 -2.94 -18.22 -21.68
N ASN A 502 -2.71 -16.92 -21.85
CA ASN A 502 -1.38 -16.30 -21.93
C ASN A 502 -1.12 -15.38 -20.74
N THR A 503 -1.14 -15.91 -19.52
CA THR A 503 -0.33 -15.31 -18.47
C THR A 503 1.11 -15.28 -19.01
N ASN A 504 1.67 -14.09 -19.19
CA ASN A 504 2.89 -13.88 -19.98
C ASN A 504 3.98 -14.92 -19.66
N LEU A 505 4.68 -15.37 -20.71
CA LEU A 505 5.92 -16.11 -20.52
C LEU A 505 6.82 -15.30 -19.59
N LEU A 506 7.39 -16.00 -18.62
CA LEU A 506 8.31 -15.35 -17.70
C LEU A 506 9.52 -14.88 -18.47
N ASN A 507 9.97 -13.65 -18.19
CA ASN A 507 11.13 -13.09 -18.86
C ASN A 507 12.34 -14.04 -18.69
N ASN A 508 13.06 -14.33 -19.76
CA ASN A 508 14.02 -15.45 -19.82
C ASN A 508 15.36 -15.17 -19.09
N GLU A 509 15.61 -13.94 -18.66
CA GLU A 509 16.93 -13.49 -18.22
C GLU A 509 16.93 -12.96 -16.79
N TYR A 510 16.97 -13.85 -15.80
CA TYR A 510 17.25 -13.44 -14.43
C TYR A 510 18.09 -14.43 -13.63
N GLU A 511 18.90 -13.89 -12.73
CA GLU A 511 19.74 -14.67 -11.83
C GLU A 511 18.90 -15.46 -10.84
N PHE A 512 19.29 -16.70 -10.57
CA PHE A 512 18.63 -17.54 -9.57
C PHE A 512 18.65 -16.87 -8.19
N GLU A 513 17.47 -16.60 -7.62
CA GLU A 513 17.31 -16.01 -6.29
C GLU A 513 16.73 -17.08 -5.35
N PRO A 514 17.55 -17.72 -4.49
CA PRO A 514 17.15 -18.91 -3.73
C PRO A 514 15.87 -18.77 -2.92
N VAL A 515 15.58 -17.56 -2.44
CA VAL A 515 14.41 -17.30 -1.58
C VAL A 515 13.08 -17.27 -2.33
N ILE A 516 13.09 -17.11 -3.66
CA ILE A 516 11.87 -17.04 -4.49
C ILE A 516 11.87 -18.02 -5.66
N SER A 517 13.04 -18.45 -6.14
CA SER A 517 13.19 -19.34 -7.29
C SER A 517 12.96 -20.81 -6.93
N ALA A 518 13.18 -21.20 -5.66
CA ALA A 518 12.87 -22.54 -5.18
C ALA A 518 12.33 -22.51 -3.75
N LYS A 519 11.42 -23.44 -3.42
CA LYS A 519 10.87 -23.58 -2.07
C LYS A 519 10.94 -25.04 -1.64
N ALA A 520 11.20 -25.27 -0.36
CA ALA A 520 11.21 -26.60 0.25
C ALA A 520 10.36 -26.62 1.52
N TYR A 521 9.49 -27.62 1.66
CA TYR A 521 8.54 -27.75 2.76
C TYR A 521 8.54 -29.17 3.32
N ASN A 522 8.58 -29.29 4.65
CA ASN A 522 8.36 -30.57 5.30
C ASN A 522 6.86 -30.89 5.33
N GLN A 523 6.46 -31.95 4.64
CA GLN A 523 5.07 -32.39 4.48
C GLN A 523 4.58 -33.29 5.62
N GLY A 524 5.45 -33.62 6.59
CA GLY A 524 5.21 -34.66 7.58
C GLY A 524 5.51 -36.06 7.01
N ASN A 525 5.50 -37.06 7.89
CA ASN A 525 5.68 -38.48 7.54
C ASN A 525 6.90 -38.75 6.66
N GLY A 526 8.02 -38.06 6.94
CA GLY A 526 9.27 -38.21 6.20
C GLY A 526 9.25 -37.64 4.76
N LYS A 527 8.23 -36.87 4.36
CA LYS A 527 8.13 -36.31 3.01
C LYS A 527 8.57 -34.85 2.97
N ILE A 528 9.34 -34.48 1.95
CA ILE A 528 9.76 -33.10 1.67
C ILE A 528 9.29 -32.74 0.27
N LEU A 529 8.50 -31.67 0.15
CA LEU A 529 8.11 -31.08 -1.12
C LEU A 529 9.15 -30.04 -1.53
N ILE A 530 9.70 -30.16 -2.73
CA ILE A 530 10.58 -29.17 -3.34
C ILE A 530 9.89 -28.64 -4.60
N MET A 531 9.75 -27.32 -4.73
CA MET A 531 9.08 -26.66 -5.85
C MET A 531 10.04 -25.73 -6.57
N ASN A 532 9.97 -25.71 -7.90
CA ASN A 532 10.72 -24.82 -8.76
C ASN A 532 9.81 -23.69 -9.28
N PHE A 533 10.16 -22.45 -8.97
CA PHE A 533 9.54 -21.22 -9.49
C PHE A 533 10.51 -20.46 -10.42
N TYR A 534 11.68 -21.05 -10.70
CA TYR A 534 12.66 -20.53 -11.63
C TYR A 534 12.27 -20.84 -13.07
N ASN A 535 12.58 -19.92 -13.99
CA ASN A 535 12.31 -20.09 -15.42
C ASN A 535 13.25 -21.09 -16.13
N LYS A 536 14.16 -21.75 -15.39
CA LYS A 536 15.01 -22.84 -15.88
C LYS A 536 14.92 -24.04 -14.95
N PRO A 537 15.31 -25.25 -15.41
CA PRO A 537 15.39 -26.41 -14.55
C PRO A 537 16.34 -26.19 -13.38
N ILE A 538 16.06 -26.83 -12.25
CA ILE A 538 16.96 -26.89 -11.09
C ILE A 538 17.28 -28.34 -10.77
N GLU A 539 18.48 -28.58 -10.27
CA GLU A 539 18.95 -29.94 -9.94
C GLU A 539 19.13 -30.06 -8.42
N ILE A 540 18.44 -30.99 -7.77
CA ILE A 540 18.69 -31.34 -6.36
C ILE A 540 19.92 -32.23 -6.33
N ILE A 541 20.98 -31.79 -5.65
CA ILE A 541 22.26 -32.51 -5.60
C ILE A 541 22.56 -33.12 -4.24
N SER A 542 22.03 -32.56 -3.16
CA SER A 542 22.17 -33.10 -1.80
C SER A 542 21.12 -32.52 -0.86
N PHE A 543 21.00 -33.13 0.32
CA PHE A 543 20.33 -32.52 1.46
C PHE A 543 21.32 -32.33 2.60
N GLU A 544 20.99 -31.49 3.58
CA GLU A 544 21.77 -31.36 4.80
C GLU A 544 20.88 -31.50 6.03
N ASP A 545 21.39 -32.19 7.05
CA ASP A 545 20.72 -32.33 8.34
C ASP A 545 20.77 -31.03 9.17
N ASP A 546 20.30 -31.09 10.42
CA ASP A 546 20.29 -29.93 11.31
C ASP A 546 21.68 -29.44 11.74
N LYS A 547 22.68 -30.33 11.71
CA LYS A 547 24.11 -30.07 11.93
C LYS A 547 24.84 -29.62 10.66
N GLY A 548 24.16 -29.56 9.51
CA GLY A 548 24.76 -29.18 8.23
C GLY A 548 25.55 -30.30 7.56
N ARG A 549 25.43 -31.54 8.03
CA ARG A 549 26.09 -32.70 7.42
C ARG A 549 25.34 -33.11 6.16
N PRO A 550 26.05 -33.37 5.05
CA PRO A 550 25.43 -33.77 3.80
C PRO A 550 24.79 -35.17 3.94
N VAL A 551 23.58 -35.31 3.43
CA VAL A 551 22.86 -36.57 3.25
C VAL A 551 22.83 -36.85 1.76
N LYS A 552 23.49 -37.95 1.35
CA LYS A 552 23.56 -38.36 -0.06
C LYS A 552 22.16 -38.65 -0.60
N THR A 553 21.90 -38.20 -1.81
CA THR A 553 20.70 -38.49 -2.59
C THR A 553 21.12 -38.67 -4.04
N SER A 554 20.35 -39.43 -4.82
CA SER A 554 20.49 -39.38 -6.27
C SER A 554 20.11 -37.98 -6.76
N SER A 555 20.81 -37.49 -7.78
CA SER A 555 20.46 -36.22 -8.40
C SER A 555 19.05 -36.29 -8.98
N LYS A 556 18.27 -35.23 -8.80
CA LYS A 556 16.91 -35.10 -9.32
C LYS A 556 16.69 -33.72 -9.92
N GLN A 557 16.31 -33.68 -11.19
CA GLN A 557 15.96 -32.45 -11.87
C GLN A 557 14.48 -32.11 -11.66
N ILE A 558 14.18 -30.85 -11.38
CA ILE A 558 12.83 -30.29 -11.39
C ILE A 558 12.73 -29.33 -12.58
N GLN A 559 11.70 -29.52 -13.41
CA GLN A 559 11.51 -28.75 -14.63
C GLN A 559 11.27 -27.26 -14.38
N ALA A 560 11.54 -26.44 -15.41
CA ALA A 560 11.34 -24.99 -15.36
C ALA A 560 9.88 -24.59 -15.09
N TYR A 561 9.71 -23.47 -14.38
CA TYR A 561 8.45 -22.75 -14.26
C TYR A 561 8.34 -21.73 -15.39
N LYS A 562 7.44 -21.94 -16.36
CA LYS A 562 7.46 -21.18 -17.62
C LYS A 562 6.46 -20.02 -17.68
N LYS A 563 5.43 -20.04 -16.83
CA LYS A 563 4.22 -19.26 -17.03
C LYS A 563 3.74 -18.66 -15.70
N ALA A 564 3.49 -17.35 -15.64
CA ALA A 564 2.97 -16.71 -14.43
C ALA A 564 1.60 -17.30 -14.04
N PHE A 565 1.25 -17.33 -12.75
CA PHE A 565 -0.03 -17.90 -12.29
C PHE A 565 -0.29 -19.33 -12.79
N SER A 566 0.74 -20.12 -13.10
CA SER A 566 0.60 -21.54 -13.46
C SER A 566 1.03 -22.44 -12.31
N LYS A 567 0.80 -23.75 -12.46
CA LYS A 567 1.35 -24.70 -11.49
C LYS A 567 2.87 -24.76 -11.59
N ALA A 568 3.55 -24.75 -10.44
CA ALA A 568 4.99 -24.96 -10.36
C ALA A 568 5.34 -26.45 -10.45
N SER A 569 6.43 -26.75 -11.15
CA SER A 569 7.04 -28.09 -11.16
C SER A 569 7.58 -28.43 -9.78
N TYR A 570 7.48 -29.69 -9.36
CA TYR A 570 7.90 -30.10 -8.03
C TYR A 570 8.46 -31.53 -7.99
N TYR A 571 9.14 -31.85 -6.90
CA TYR A 571 9.58 -33.19 -6.54
C TYR A 571 9.28 -33.47 -5.06
N ILE A 572 8.92 -34.71 -4.72
CA ILE A 572 8.73 -35.15 -3.34
C ILE A 572 9.85 -36.12 -2.99
N HIS A 573 10.66 -35.74 -2.00
CA HIS A 573 11.70 -36.59 -1.45
C HIS A 573 11.20 -37.29 -0.19
N SER A 574 11.41 -38.60 -0.09
CA SER A 574 11.13 -39.40 1.10
C SER A 574 12.41 -39.62 1.89
N THR A 575 12.37 -39.38 3.19
CA THR A 575 13.51 -39.51 4.10
C THR A 575 13.07 -39.92 5.49
N LYS A 576 13.91 -40.68 6.20
CA LYS A 576 13.78 -40.94 7.65
C LYS A 576 14.60 -39.93 8.47
N THR A 577 15.50 -39.20 7.82
CA THR A 577 16.40 -38.25 8.46
C THR A 577 15.75 -36.88 8.56
N LYS A 578 15.96 -36.20 9.67
CA LYS A 578 15.52 -34.82 9.85
C LYS A 578 16.42 -33.88 9.04
N LEU A 579 15.91 -33.39 7.92
CA LEU A 579 16.63 -32.48 7.02
C LEU A 579 16.31 -31.01 7.32
N LYS A 580 17.31 -30.13 7.17
CA LYS A 580 17.20 -28.69 7.37
C LYS A 580 17.37 -27.90 6.07
N TRP A 581 18.19 -28.41 5.14
CA TRP A 581 18.43 -27.77 3.85
C TRP A 581 18.27 -28.76 2.70
N CYS A 582 17.73 -28.26 1.59
CA CYS A 582 17.82 -28.86 0.27
C CYS A 582 18.88 -28.07 -0.52
N VAL A 583 19.85 -28.76 -1.10
CA VAL A 583 20.92 -28.12 -1.89
C VAL A 583 20.62 -28.33 -3.37
N VAL A 584 20.50 -27.23 -4.09
CA VAL A 584 20.23 -27.22 -5.53
C VAL A 584 21.41 -26.68 -6.32
N SER A 585 21.67 -27.25 -7.49
CA SER A 585 22.61 -26.78 -8.49
C SER A 585 21.86 -26.05 -9.60
N VAL A 586 22.30 -24.84 -9.92
CA VAL A 586 21.82 -24.04 -11.05
C VAL A 586 23.03 -23.40 -11.71
N ASN A 587 23.23 -23.68 -13.00
CA ASN A 587 24.41 -23.24 -13.77
C ASN A 587 25.73 -23.55 -13.05
N LYS A 588 25.87 -24.79 -12.53
CA LYS A 588 27.02 -25.27 -11.75
C LYS A 588 27.29 -24.53 -10.42
N LYS A 589 26.44 -23.58 -10.02
CA LYS A 589 26.48 -22.91 -8.71
C LYS A 589 25.55 -23.62 -7.73
N ARG A 590 26.00 -23.78 -6.49
CA ARG A 590 25.25 -24.43 -5.42
C ARG A 590 24.50 -23.41 -4.57
N TYR A 591 23.23 -23.70 -4.27
CA TYR A 591 22.38 -22.87 -3.42
C TYR A 591 21.69 -23.71 -2.34
N ARG A 592 21.65 -23.18 -1.12
CA ARG A 592 20.96 -23.82 0.01
C ARG A 592 19.53 -23.28 0.13
N ILE A 593 18.54 -24.14 -0.03
CA ILE A 593 17.12 -23.86 0.16
C ILE A 593 16.69 -24.36 1.53
N LYS A 594 16.25 -23.46 2.41
CA LYS A 594 15.81 -23.82 3.76
C LYS A 594 14.53 -24.64 3.68
N ILE A 595 14.52 -25.83 4.29
CA ILE A 595 13.31 -26.63 4.45
C ILE A 595 12.44 -25.98 5.53
N ARG A 596 11.27 -25.48 5.13
CA ARG A 596 10.31 -24.83 6.02
C ARG A 596 9.52 -25.89 6.80
N LYS A 597 9.20 -25.56 8.05
CA LYS A 597 8.30 -26.37 8.89
C LYS A 597 6.86 -26.19 8.42
N GLY A 598 6.08 -27.25 8.51
CA GLY A 598 4.66 -27.26 8.15
C GLY A 598 4.43 -27.68 6.71
N ALA A 599 3.43 -28.54 6.51
CA ALA A 599 3.01 -28.98 5.20
C ALA A 599 2.53 -27.79 4.37
N TYR A 600 3.03 -27.70 3.14
CA TYR A 600 2.50 -26.76 2.16
C TYR A 600 1.48 -27.48 1.29
N PRO A 601 0.35 -26.85 0.95
CA PRO A 601 -0.62 -27.40 0.02
C PRO A 601 0.03 -28.04 -1.22
N ILE A 602 -0.20 -29.35 -1.38
CA ILE A 602 0.05 -30.06 -2.64
C ILE A 602 -1.33 -30.26 -3.26
N SER A 603 -1.90 -29.22 -3.86
CA SER A 603 -3.12 -29.42 -4.63
C SER A 603 -3.06 -28.63 -5.91
N TYR A 604 -3.58 -29.32 -6.92
CA TYR A 604 -3.83 -28.91 -8.28
C TYR A 604 -5.04 -28.00 -8.30
#